data_AF-A0A9D4AKW8-F1
#
_entry.id   AF-A0A9D4AKW8-F1
#
_cell.length_a   1.000
_cell.length_b   1.000
_cell.length_c   1.000
_cell.angle_alpha   90.00
_cell.angle_beta   90.00
_cell.angle_gamma   90.00
#
_symmetry.space_group_name_H-M   'P 1'
#
loop_
_entity.id
_entity.type
_entity.pdbx_description
1 polymer ?
#
loop_
_entity_poly.entity_id
_entity_poly.type
_entity_poly.pdbx_seq_one_letter_code
_entity_poly.pdbx_strand_id
1 'polypeptide(L)' 'MGYYRYLANCIVVEAKLWGILDGLNLILDRSFERVFIQTDIIEAVNAIQE' A
#
# COMPACT_ATOMS: atom_id res chain seq x y z
N MET A 1 15.21 0.13 -7.02
CA MET A 1 15.18 -1.01 -6.08
C MET A 1 13.75 -1.18 -5.61
N GLY A 2 13.09 -2.27 -6.01
CA GLY A 2 11.70 -2.54 -5.66
C GLY A 2 11.57 -3.16 -4.28
N TYR A 3 10.51 -2.79 -3.55
CA TYR A 3 10.16 -3.36 -2.26
C TYR A 3 9.67 -4.80 -2.47
N TYR A 4 10.46 -5.79 -2.06
CA TYR A 4 10.12 -7.22 -2.19
C TYR A 4 9.85 -7.77 -0.79
N ARG A 5 8.66 -7.47 -0.25
CA ARG A 5 8.06 -8.38 0.75
C ARG A 5 7.76 -9.66 -0.03
N TYR A 6 8.05 -10.85 0.51
CA TYR A 6 7.96 -12.20 -0.10
C TYR A 6 6.64 -12.57 -0.82
N LEU A 7 6.17 -11.71 -1.72
CA LEU A 7 5.04 -11.84 -2.61
C LEU A 7 5.61 -12.56 -3.82
N ALA A 8 5.42 -13.87 -3.88
CA ALA A 8 6.00 -14.74 -4.90
C ALA A 8 5.69 -14.27 -6.35
N ASN A 9 4.67 -14.85 -6.99
CA ASN A 9 4.10 -14.29 -8.22
C ASN A 9 2.93 -13.41 -7.83
N CYS A 10 3.12 -12.08 -7.88
CA CYS A 10 2.03 -11.12 -7.76
C CYS A 10 2.04 -10.18 -8.96
N ILE A 11 0.86 -9.71 -9.36
CA ILE A 11 0.76 -8.66 -10.37
C ILE A 11 1.10 -7.29 -9.77
N VAL A 12 1.45 -6.33 -10.62
CA VAL A 12 1.92 -4.99 -10.20
C VAL A 12 0.92 -4.30 -9.27
N VAL A 13 -0.39 -4.45 -9.53
CA VAL A 13 -1.45 -3.86 -8.71
C VAL A 13 -1.43 -4.42 -7.27
N GLU A 14 -1.30 -5.74 -7.12
CA GLU A 14 -1.21 -6.39 -5.81
C GLU A 14 0.02 -5.92 -5.04
N ALA A 15 1.17 -5.83 -5.70
CA ALA A 15 2.41 -5.35 -5.08
C ALA A 15 2.27 -3.92 -4.55
N LYS A 16 1.66 -3.01 -5.32
CA LYS A 16 1.45 -1.63 -4.89
C LYS A 16 0.41 -1.51 -3.78
N LEU A 17 -0.68 -2.28 -3.85
CA LEU A 17 -1.68 -2.34 -2.78
C LEU A 17 -1.06 -2.79 -1.46
N TRP A 18 -0.24 -3.84 -1.49
CA TRP A 18 0.50 -4.30 -0.33
C TRP A 18 1.45 -3.25 0.24
N GLY A 19 2.12 -2.47 -0.63
CA GLY A 19 2.95 -1.35 -0.20
C GLY A 19 2.17 -0.28 0.57
N ILE A 20 0.96 0.04 0.10
CA ILE A 20 0.07 1.00 0.78
C ILE A 20 -0.38 0.46 2.14
N LEU A 21 -0.85 -0.79 2.20
CA LEU A 21 -1.30 -1.43 3.44
C LEU A 21 -0.18 -1.57 4.48
N ASP A 22 1.05 -1.91 4.04
CA ASP A 22 2.20 -1.97 4.93
C ASP A 22 2.56 -0.59 5.50
N GLY A 23 2.51 0.45 4.66
CA GLY A 23 2.68 1.83 5.09
C GLY A 23 1.65 2.23 6.14
N LEU A 24 0.37 1.91 5.93
CA LEU A 24 -0.71 2.17 6.89
C LEU A 24 -0.48 1.46 8.23
N ASN A 25 -0.09 0.19 8.22
CA ASN A 25 0.23 -0.54 9.46
C ASN A 25 1.36 0.13 10.26
N LEU A 26 2.42 0.59 9.58
CA LEU A 26 3.53 1.31 10.23
C LEU A 26 3.09 2.66 10.83
N ILE A 27 2.09 3.30 10.23
CA ILE A 27 1.56 4.59 10.65
C ILE A 27 0.64 4.44 11.86
N LEU A 28 -0.17 3.38 11.90
CA LEU A 28 -1.08 3.09 13.02
C LEU A 28 -0.32 3.00 14.35
N ASP A 29 0.86 2.38 14.34
CA ASP A 29 1.75 2.29 15.51
C ASP A 29 2.31 3.65 15.97
N ARG A 30 2.22 4.69 15.14
CA ARG A 30 2.80 6.02 15.41
C ARG A 30 1.77 7.11 15.71
N SER A 31 0.48 6.76 15.82
CA SER A 31 -0.61 7.66 16.19
C SER A 31 -0.76 8.91 15.30
N PHE A 32 -0.40 8.84 14.01
CA PHE A 32 -0.69 9.92 13.07
C PHE A 32 -2.20 9.96 12.78
N GLU A 33 -2.85 11.11 13.02
CA GLU A 33 -4.30 11.26 12.81
C GLU A 33 -4.73 11.25 11.34
N ARG A 34 -3.88 11.77 10.44
CA ARG A 34 -4.13 11.77 8.99
C ARG A 34 -2.84 11.62 8.23
N VAL A 35 -2.87 10.79 7.20
CA VAL A 35 -1.76 10.61 6.27
C VAL A 35 -2.25 10.73 4.84
N PHE A 36 -1.47 11.44 4.03
CA PHE A 36 -1.68 11.53 2.59
C PHE A 36 -0.80 10.50 1.89
N ILE A 37 -1.43 9.60 1.14
CA ILE A 37 -0.73 8.55 0.38
C ILE A 37 -0.84 8.89 -1.10
N GLN A 38 0.31 9.01 -1.77
CA GLN A 38 0.38 9.22 -3.21
C GLN A 38 0.65 7.89 -3.92
N THR A 39 -0.16 7.58 -4.92
CA THR A 39 -0.01 6.39 -5.77
C THR A 39 -0.39 6.74 -7.20
N ASP A 40 0.29 6.10 -8.14
CA ASP A 40 0.06 6.19 -9.59
C ASP A 40 -0.88 5.07 -10.11
N ILE A 41 -1.39 4.20 -9.23
CA ILE A 41 -2.33 3.13 -9.58
C ILE A 41 -3.70 3.41 -8.97
N ILE A 42 -4.66 3.73 -9.83
CA ILE A 42 -6.03 4.04 -9.44
C ILE A 42 -6.78 2.79 -8.95
N GLU A 43 -6.46 1.62 -9.48
CA GLU A 43 -7.04 0.34 -9.07
C GLU A 43 -6.76 0.03 -7.60
N ALA A 44 -5.57 0.40 -7.11
CA ALA A 44 -5.20 0.22 -5.70
C ALA A 44 -5.95 1.20 -4.79
N VAL A 45 -6.28 2.40 -5.28
CA VAL A 45 -7.12 3.36 -4.54
C VAL A 45 -8.54 2.85 -4.42
N ASN A 46 -9.11 2.37 -5.53
CA ASN A 46 -10.48 1.84 -5.56
C ASN A 46 -10.63 0.63 -4.63
N ALA A 47 -9.65 -0.27 -4.59
CA ALA A 47 -9.66 -1.45 -3.73
C ALA A 47 -9.63 -1.14 -2.22
N ILE A 48 -9.24 0.08 -1.82
CA ILE A 48 -9.24 0.52 -0.42
C ILE A 48 -10.54 1.26 -0.05
N GLN A 49 -11.22 1.85 -1.05
CA GLN A 49 -12.44 2.62 -0.84
C GLN A 49 -13.72 1.75 -0.75
N GLU A 50 -13.65 0.47 -1.14
CA GLU A 50 -14.71 -0.53 -0.88
C GLU A 50 -14.67 -1.06 0.56
#